data_AF-A0A3T0M2F8-F1
#
_entry.id   AF-A0A3T0M2F8-F1
#
_cell.length_a   1.000
_cell.length_b   1.000
_cell.length_c   1.000
_cell.angle_alpha   90.00
_cell.angle_beta   90.00
_cell.angle_gamma   90.00
#
_symmetry.space_group_name_H-M   'P 1'
#
loop_
_entity.id
_entity.type
_entity.pdbx_description
1 polymer ?
#
loop_
_entity_poly.entity_id
_entity_poly.type
_entity_poly.pdbx_seq_one_letter_code
_entity_poly.pdbx_strand_id
1 'polypeptide(L)'
;MIFLFTLAGCGSSNNKTTSQSSTTTTQKENSSNTKQSVSGNLKVHYINVGQGDSELIQQGDKNMLIDTGTNASTDTLISYLQSQNIKKIDYLVLTHPHEDHIGGADAVINKFDIGTIYMPKVTTTTKTFEDVMTAMKNKNLKATTPNPGDTFKLGEASCEILGPINSNKEDLNTYSIVMKVTFGSNKFMFTGDAQASNEEDMINKGYDLSADVLKVGHHGSHTSTSENFLNKVNPKYAVISCGKNNDYGHPHKETMERLQSKNISVYRTDESGTIVCTSDGNNITFSCKPGDYKYGSEGKAANSTNSLTQIQSQQQNSSSSTTNASENAVSQQQSSAQSSSNQSETVYITKTGHKYHRAGCKYLARSQIPISLGQAESEGYTPCSKCNPPQ
;
A
#
# COMPACT_ATOMS: atom_id res chain seq x y z
N MET A 1 -21.75 -43.36 45.97
CA MET A 1 -21.66 -42.70 47.30
C MET A 1 -20.23 -42.20 47.45
N ILE A 2 -20.02 -40.98 47.96
CA ILE A 2 -18.69 -40.45 48.30
C ILE A 2 -18.37 -40.89 49.76
N PHE A 3 -17.18 -40.54 50.28
CA PHE A 3 -16.60 -40.85 51.61
C PHE A 3 -15.93 -42.24 51.69
N LEU A 4 -14.77 -42.40 52.35
CA LEU A 4 -13.74 -41.43 52.77
C LEU A 4 -12.44 -42.21 53.07
N PHE A 5 -11.26 -41.64 52.83
CA PHE A 5 -10.02 -42.14 53.42
C PHE A 5 -9.22 -41.00 54.06
N THR A 6 -9.31 -40.89 55.38
CA THR A 6 -8.46 -40.05 56.22
C THR A 6 -7.56 -40.94 57.06
N LEU A 7 -6.25 -40.76 56.94
CA LEU A 7 -5.27 -41.27 57.91
C LEU A 7 -4.35 -40.12 58.32
N ALA A 8 -4.29 -39.86 59.62
CA ALA A 8 -3.45 -38.82 60.21
C ALA A 8 -2.14 -39.43 60.72
N GLY A 9 -1.05 -38.65 60.66
CA GLY A 9 0.25 -39.02 61.21
C GLY A 9 0.97 -37.77 61.74
N CYS A 10 1.10 -37.66 63.06
CA CYS A 10 1.78 -36.55 63.71
C CYS A 10 3.30 -36.77 63.80
N GLY A 11 4.09 -35.70 63.92
CA GLY A 11 5.53 -35.81 64.18
C GLY A 11 6.26 -34.47 64.16
N SER A 12 6.34 -33.79 65.30
CA SER A 12 6.87 -32.43 65.40
C SER A 12 8.40 -32.35 65.30
N SER A 13 8.86 -31.35 64.55
CA SER A 13 9.96 -30.41 64.86
C SER A 13 11.26 -30.94 65.48
N ASN A 14 12.38 -30.66 64.80
CA ASN A 14 13.49 -30.02 65.50
C ASN A 14 14.25 -29.04 64.59
N ASN A 15 14.71 -27.92 65.17
CA ASN A 15 15.14 -26.75 64.40
C ASN A 15 16.67 -26.58 64.47
N LYS A 16 17.36 -26.44 63.33
CA LYS A 16 18.75 -25.96 63.27
C LYS A 16 18.99 -25.08 62.05
N THR A 17 18.86 -23.77 62.27
CA THR A 17 19.28 -22.74 61.31
C THR A 17 20.79 -22.82 61.08
N THR A 18 21.22 -22.93 59.82
CA THR A 18 22.61 -22.62 59.43
C THR A 18 22.58 -21.88 58.10
N SER A 19 23.10 -20.65 58.07
CA SER A 19 23.05 -19.80 56.88
C SER A 19 24.12 -20.21 55.87
N GLN A 20 23.73 -20.48 54.63
CA GLN A 20 24.65 -20.46 53.49
C GLN A 20 24.08 -19.61 52.36
N SER A 21 24.91 -18.69 51.87
CA SER A 21 24.55 -17.74 50.83
C SER A 21 24.94 -18.26 49.45
N SER A 22 24.03 -18.10 48.50
CA SER A 22 24.32 -17.80 47.09
C SER A 22 25.56 -18.42 46.42
N THR A 23 25.35 -19.42 45.56
CA THR A 23 25.94 -19.43 44.21
C THR A 23 24.98 -20.11 43.25
N THR A 24 23.95 -19.37 42.81
CA THR A 24 23.14 -19.81 41.66
C THR A 24 23.94 -19.49 40.40
N THR A 25 24.52 -20.52 39.77
CA THR A 25 25.26 -20.36 38.52
C THR A 25 24.30 -20.04 37.37
N THR A 26 24.01 -18.76 37.19
CA THR A 26 23.25 -18.27 36.02
C THR A 26 24.02 -18.60 34.75
N GLN A 27 23.61 -19.67 34.06
CA GLN A 27 24.07 -19.89 32.70
C GLN A 27 23.52 -18.77 31.82
N LYS A 28 24.41 -17.85 31.45
CA LYS A 28 24.15 -16.88 30.38
C LYS A 28 24.00 -17.69 29.10
N GLU A 29 22.77 -17.79 28.60
CA GLU A 29 22.56 -18.15 27.20
C GLU A 29 23.20 -17.05 26.34
N ASN A 30 24.36 -17.36 25.77
CA ASN A 30 24.92 -16.56 24.70
C ASN A 30 24.01 -16.76 23.49
N SER A 31 23.08 -15.85 23.26
CA SER A 31 22.34 -15.73 22.00
C SER A 31 23.32 -15.34 20.89
N SER A 32 24.12 -16.31 20.42
CA SER A 32 25.03 -16.12 19.30
C SER A 32 24.18 -15.79 18.09
N ASN A 33 24.29 -14.55 17.61
CA ASN A 33 23.55 -14.02 16.48
C ASN A 33 24.07 -14.61 15.15
N THR A 34 23.93 -15.93 15.01
CA THR A 34 24.25 -16.68 13.81
C THR A 34 23.23 -16.28 12.74
N LYS A 35 23.64 -15.43 11.79
CA LYS A 35 22.89 -15.23 10.54
C LYS A 35 22.46 -16.58 10.00
N GLN A 36 21.16 -16.81 9.89
CA GLN A 36 20.64 -18.03 9.28
C GLN A 36 21.10 -18.06 7.81
N SER A 37 22.05 -18.95 7.49
CA SER A 37 22.53 -19.15 6.13
C SER A 37 21.41 -19.78 5.31
N VAL A 38 20.88 -19.03 4.36
CA VAL A 38 19.88 -19.51 3.41
C VAL A 38 20.52 -19.99 2.11
N SER A 39 19.82 -20.87 1.39
CA SER A 39 20.28 -21.46 0.13
C SER A 39 19.50 -20.95 -1.09
N GLY A 40 20.19 -20.90 -2.23
CA GLY A 40 19.66 -20.33 -3.47
C GLY A 40 19.33 -18.84 -3.33
N ASN A 41 18.40 -18.37 -4.17
CA ASN A 41 17.95 -16.98 -4.17
C ASN A 41 16.44 -16.91 -3.91
N LEU A 42 16.01 -15.86 -3.22
CA LEU A 42 14.63 -15.36 -3.30
C LEU A 42 14.54 -14.43 -4.51
N LYS A 43 13.50 -14.59 -5.33
CA LYS A 43 13.12 -13.60 -6.35
C LYS A 43 11.75 -13.01 -6.02
N VAL A 44 11.60 -11.71 -6.27
CA VAL A 44 10.33 -10.99 -6.22
C VAL A 44 10.13 -10.31 -7.57
N HIS A 45 9.08 -10.73 -8.28
CA HIS A 45 8.74 -10.26 -9.62
C HIS A 45 7.52 -9.35 -9.48
N TYR A 46 7.73 -8.04 -9.52
CA TYR A 46 6.66 -7.03 -9.55
C TYR A 46 6.16 -6.92 -10.99
N ILE A 47 5.06 -7.61 -11.29
CA ILE A 47 4.57 -7.82 -12.66
C ILE A 47 3.88 -6.55 -13.13
N ASN A 48 4.23 -6.06 -14.32
CA ASN A 48 3.52 -4.94 -14.93
C ASN A 48 2.13 -5.38 -15.43
N VAL A 49 1.15 -5.29 -14.54
CA VAL A 49 -0.28 -5.51 -14.79
C VAL A 49 -1.03 -4.21 -15.14
N GLY A 50 -0.30 -3.12 -15.41
CA GLY A 50 -0.88 -1.78 -15.59
C GLY A 50 -1.11 -1.10 -14.25
N GLN A 51 -2.29 -0.49 -14.06
CA GLN A 51 -2.68 0.07 -12.78
C GLN A 51 -3.25 -1.06 -11.92
N GLY A 52 -2.44 -1.58 -11.00
CA GLY A 52 -2.77 -2.71 -10.13
C GLY A 52 -1.52 -3.38 -9.58
N ASP A 53 -1.71 -4.35 -8.68
CA ASP A 53 -0.63 -5.11 -8.05
C ASP A 53 -0.63 -6.57 -8.49
N SER A 54 0.55 -7.14 -8.71
CA SER A 54 0.76 -8.59 -8.79
C SER A 54 2.24 -8.92 -8.61
N GLU A 55 2.57 -9.55 -7.48
CA GLU A 55 3.93 -9.92 -7.10
C GLU A 55 4.10 -11.44 -7.01
N LEU A 56 4.80 -12.02 -8.01
CA LEU A 56 5.25 -13.42 -7.95
C LEU A 56 6.55 -13.50 -7.15
N ILE A 57 6.54 -14.27 -6.06
CA ILE A 57 7.67 -14.49 -5.18
C ILE A 57 8.09 -15.96 -5.28
N GLN A 58 9.38 -16.22 -5.56
CA GLN A 58 9.91 -17.57 -5.76
C GLN A 58 11.12 -17.86 -4.85
N GLN A 59 11.14 -19.03 -4.20
CA GLN A 59 12.33 -19.57 -3.52
C GLN A 59 12.35 -21.10 -3.68
N GLY A 60 13.44 -21.66 -4.20
CA GLY A 60 13.53 -23.09 -4.50
C GLY A 60 12.50 -23.52 -5.54
N ASP A 61 11.66 -24.50 -5.20
CA ASP A 61 10.50 -24.92 -6.00
C ASP A 61 9.20 -24.16 -5.66
N LYS A 62 9.22 -23.29 -4.63
CA LYS A 62 8.03 -22.67 -4.04
C LYS A 62 7.69 -21.33 -4.64
N ASN A 63 6.38 -21.13 -4.85
CA ASN A 63 5.84 -19.96 -5.53
C ASN A 63 4.68 -19.37 -4.72
N MET A 64 4.79 -18.09 -4.35
CA MET A 64 3.69 -17.30 -3.81
C MET A 64 3.31 -16.23 -4.83
N LEU A 65 2.01 -15.99 -4.99
CA LEU A 65 1.51 -14.87 -5.77
C LEU A 65 0.71 -13.96 -4.83
N ILE A 66 1.13 -12.71 -4.70
CA ILE A 66 0.36 -11.66 -4.02
C ILE A 66 -0.33 -10.86 -5.12
N ASP A 67 -1.66 -10.82 -5.09
CA ASP A 67 -2.52 -10.12 -6.06
C ASP A 67 -2.28 -10.48 -7.54
N THR A 68 -3.19 -10.02 -8.39
CA THR A 68 -3.42 -10.58 -9.73
C THR A 68 -3.79 -9.53 -10.79
N GLY A 69 -3.60 -8.25 -10.48
CA GLY A 69 -3.92 -7.14 -11.39
C GLY A 69 -5.40 -7.00 -11.72
N THR A 70 -5.68 -6.15 -12.71
CA THR A 70 -7.01 -5.90 -13.29
C THR A 70 -7.50 -7.08 -14.14
N ASN A 71 -8.80 -7.21 -14.37
CA ASN A 71 -9.37 -8.16 -15.34
C ASN A 71 -8.78 -7.95 -16.75
N ALA A 72 -8.44 -6.71 -17.09
CA ALA A 72 -7.82 -6.35 -18.37
C ALA A 72 -6.35 -6.82 -18.49
N SER A 73 -5.69 -7.06 -17.36
CA SER A 73 -4.30 -7.55 -17.30
C SER A 73 -4.18 -9.07 -17.35
N THR A 74 -5.29 -9.80 -17.17
CA THR A 74 -5.31 -11.25 -16.93
C THR A 74 -4.50 -12.06 -17.93
N ASP A 75 -4.64 -11.86 -19.24
CA ASP A 75 -3.85 -12.60 -20.24
C ASP A 75 -2.35 -12.27 -20.17
N THR A 76 -1.98 -11.06 -19.76
CA THR A 76 -0.57 -10.66 -19.53
C THR A 76 0.00 -11.36 -18.31
N LEU A 77 -0.72 -11.35 -17.18
CA LEU A 77 -0.33 -12.06 -15.95
C LEU A 77 -0.19 -13.57 -16.21
N ILE A 78 -1.22 -14.18 -16.80
CA ILE A 78 -1.26 -15.60 -17.10
C ILE A 78 -0.11 -16.00 -18.03
N SER A 79 0.16 -15.22 -19.08
CA SER A 79 1.31 -15.46 -19.97
C SER A 79 2.65 -15.33 -19.24
N TYR A 80 2.76 -14.35 -18.33
CA TYR A 80 3.96 -14.16 -17.53
C TYR A 80 4.21 -15.35 -16.58
N LEU A 81 3.19 -15.79 -15.82
CA LEU A 81 3.29 -16.95 -14.93
C LEU A 81 3.66 -18.23 -15.72
N GLN A 82 3.09 -18.43 -16.91
CA GLN A 82 3.50 -19.53 -17.79
C GLN A 82 4.96 -19.41 -18.27
N SER A 83 5.45 -18.19 -18.58
CA SER A 83 6.85 -17.97 -18.95
C SER A 83 7.84 -18.28 -17.82
N GLN A 84 7.43 -18.10 -16.55
CA GLN A 84 8.21 -18.48 -15.38
C GLN A 84 8.06 -19.98 -15.03
N ASN A 85 7.44 -20.78 -15.91
CA ASN A 85 7.21 -22.22 -15.76
C ASN A 85 6.37 -22.61 -14.52
N ILE A 86 5.52 -21.70 -14.03
CA ILE A 86 4.65 -21.95 -12.88
C ILE A 86 3.68 -23.10 -13.20
N LYS A 87 3.66 -24.10 -12.32
CA LYS A 87 2.68 -25.21 -12.32
C LYS A 87 1.78 -25.17 -11.10
N LYS A 88 2.38 -24.80 -9.95
CA LYS A 88 1.74 -24.65 -8.65
C LYS A 88 2.04 -23.27 -8.08
N ILE A 89 1.04 -22.66 -7.48
CA ILE A 89 1.16 -21.52 -6.57
C ILE A 89 0.87 -22.08 -5.17
N ASP A 90 1.90 -22.22 -4.33
CA ASP A 90 1.77 -22.76 -2.98
C ASP A 90 0.94 -21.83 -2.08
N TYR A 91 1.03 -20.52 -2.31
CA TYR A 91 0.29 -19.48 -1.60
C TYR A 91 -0.25 -18.43 -2.58
N LEU A 92 -1.57 -18.26 -2.64
CA LEU A 92 -2.23 -17.16 -3.36
C LEU A 92 -2.78 -16.17 -2.33
N VAL A 93 -2.13 -15.03 -2.17
CA VAL A 93 -2.57 -13.94 -1.27
C VAL A 93 -3.36 -12.95 -2.09
N LEU A 94 -4.65 -12.77 -1.77
CA LEU A 94 -5.48 -11.71 -2.35
C LEU A 94 -5.69 -10.66 -1.25
N THR A 95 -4.99 -9.52 -1.35
CA THR A 95 -4.84 -8.58 -0.23
C THR A 95 -6.17 -7.98 0.18
N HIS A 96 -6.98 -7.53 -0.78
CA HIS A 96 -8.30 -6.94 -0.58
C HIS A 96 -9.14 -7.04 -1.89
N PRO A 97 -10.47 -6.79 -1.87
CA PRO A 97 -11.37 -7.23 -2.93
C PRO A 97 -11.54 -6.24 -4.11
N HIS A 98 -10.56 -5.36 -4.37
CA HIS A 98 -10.61 -4.44 -5.51
C HIS A 98 -10.15 -5.05 -6.83
N GLU A 99 -10.63 -4.50 -7.94
CA GLU A 99 -10.56 -5.10 -9.26
C GLU A 99 -9.13 -5.18 -9.81
N ASP A 100 -8.32 -4.19 -9.48
CA ASP A 100 -6.90 -4.04 -9.76
C ASP A 100 -5.98 -4.93 -8.91
N HIS A 101 -6.57 -5.71 -7.98
CA HIS A 101 -5.88 -6.70 -7.15
C HIS A 101 -6.39 -8.14 -7.37
N ILE A 102 -7.71 -8.33 -7.53
CA ILE A 102 -8.31 -9.67 -7.71
C ILE A 102 -8.82 -9.98 -9.13
N GLY A 103 -8.56 -9.11 -10.10
CA GLY A 103 -9.05 -9.22 -11.49
C GLY A 103 -8.50 -10.40 -12.29
N GLY A 104 -7.28 -10.85 -12.01
CA GLY A 104 -6.73 -12.08 -12.60
C GLY A 104 -7.00 -13.36 -11.80
N ALA A 105 -7.58 -13.25 -10.60
CA ALA A 105 -7.53 -14.35 -9.62
C ALA A 105 -8.42 -15.55 -9.98
N ASP A 106 -9.55 -15.36 -10.66
CA ASP A 106 -10.39 -16.46 -11.11
C ASP A 106 -9.65 -17.31 -12.17
N ALA A 107 -9.00 -16.66 -13.14
CA ALA A 107 -8.22 -17.28 -14.20
C ALA A 107 -6.96 -17.97 -13.66
N VAL A 108 -6.26 -17.34 -12.69
CA VAL A 108 -5.14 -17.95 -11.96
C VAL A 108 -5.61 -19.21 -11.24
N ILE A 109 -6.70 -19.12 -10.46
CA ILE A 109 -7.28 -20.25 -9.74
C ILE A 109 -7.68 -21.36 -10.72
N ASN A 110 -8.31 -21.04 -11.83
CA ASN A 110 -8.72 -22.02 -12.84
C ASN A 110 -7.52 -22.71 -13.52
N LYS A 111 -6.43 -21.98 -13.81
CA LYS A 111 -5.34 -22.45 -14.68
C LYS A 111 -4.17 -23.13 -13.98
N PHE A 112 -3.90 -22.85 -12.70
CA PHE A 112 -2.78 -23.44 -11.95
C PHE A 112 -3.25 -24.44 -10.87
N ASP A 113 -2.33 -25.22 -10.31
CA ASP A 113 -2.52 -25.86 -9.01
C ASP A 113 -2.36 -24.81 -7.89
N ILE A 114 -3.25 -24.80 -6.92
CA ILE A 114 -3.31 -23.78 -5.85
C ILE A 114 -3.22 -24.49 -4.50
N GLY A 115 -2.29 -24.05 -3.66
CA GLY A 115 -2.19 -24.46 -2.25
C GLY A 115 -3.15 -23.68 -1.37
N THR A 116 -2.60 -22.86 -0.46
CA THR A 116 -3.41 -22.01 0.42
C THR A 116 -3.80 -20.72 -0.28
N ILE A 117 -5.10 -20.39 -0.30
CA ILE A 117 -5.58 -19.06 -0.65
C ILE A 117 -5.73 -18.25 0.64
N TYR A 118 -5.09 -17.09 0.74
CA TYR A 118 -5.32 -16.13 1.82
C TYR A 118 -6.22 -14.98 1.33
N MET A 119 -7.29 -14.67 2.07
CA MET A 119 -8.19 -13.55 1.79
C MET A 119 -8.69 -12.89 3.08
N PRO A 120 -8.84 -11.55 3.15
CA PRO A 120 -9.49 -10.90 4.28
C PRO A 120 -10.96 -11.29 4.40
N LYS A 121 -11.51 -11.20 5.61
CA LYS A 121 -12.90 -11.57 5.91
C LYS A 121 -13.90 -10.46 5.54
N VAL A 122 -13.94 -10.13 4.25
CA VAL A 122 -14.84 -9.15 3.65
C VAL A 122 -15.45 -9.73 2.37
N THR A 123 -16.63 -9.24 1.98
CA THR A 123 -17.37 -9.67 0.79
C THR A 123 -17.92 -8.47 0.06
N THR A 124 -17.82 -8.44 -1.27
CA THR A 124 -18.44 -7.42 -2.12
C THR A 124 -19.44 -8.06 -3.08
N THR A 125 -20.21 -7.24 -3.80
CA THR A 125 -21.07 -7.66 -4.91
C THR A 125 -20.51 -7.18 -6.25
N THR A 126 -19.18 -7.14 -6.39
CA THR A 126 -18.54 -6.86 -7.67
C THR A 126 -18.46 -8.14 -8.50
N LYS A 127 -18.59 -8.02 -9.82
CA LYS A 127 -18.53 -9.18 -10.72
C LYS A 127 -17.22 -9.96 -10.55
N THR A 128 -16.10 -9.25 -10.43
CA THR A 128 -14.78 -9.82 -10.12
C THR A 128 -14.79 -10.69 -8.86
N PHE A 129 -15.39 -10.22 -7.76
CA PHE A 129 -15.45 -10.99 -6.52
C PHE A 129 -16.36 -12.23 -6.65
N GLU A 130 -17.47 -12.12 -7.37
CA GLU A 130 -18.34 -13.26 -7.68
C GLU A 130 -17.62 -14.33 -8.52
N ASP A 131 -16.80 -13.93 -9.50
CA ASP A 131 -16.06 -14.85 -10.36
C ASP A 131 -14.92 -15.55 -9.63
N VAL A 132 -14.16 -14.84 -8.77
CA VAL A 132 -13.16 -15.45 -7.88
C VAL A 132 -13.80 -16.48 -6.96
N MET A 133 -14.90 -16.13 -6.28
CA MET A 133 -15.63 -17.05 -5.41
C MET A 133 -16.23 -18.25 -6.18
N THR A 134 -16.60 -18.05 -7.44
CA THR A 134 -17.07 -19.12 -8.34
C THR A 134 -15.93 -20.06 -8.76
N ALA A 135 -14.76 -19.54 -9.14
CA ALA A 135 -13.59 -20.34 -9.48
C ALA A 135 -13.11 -21.18 -8.28
N MET A 136 -13.04 -20.58 -7.08
CA MET A 136 -12.74 -21.29 -5.84
C MET A 136 -13.72 -22.43 -5.59
N LYS A 137 -15.03 -22.16 -5.66
CA LYS A 137 -16.09 -23.15 -5.49
C LYS A 137 -15.98 -24.29 -6.50
N ASN A 138 -15.73 -23.99 -7.78
CA ASN A 138 -15.61 -24.97 -8.85
C ASN A 138 -14.40 -25.92 -8.66
N LYS A 139 -13.31 -25.43 -8.06
CA LYS A 139 -12.16 -26.27 -7.63
C LYS A 139 -12.25 -26.83 -6.20
N ASN A 140 -13.36 -26.62 -5.49
CA ASN A 140 -13.54 -26.99 -4.08
C ASN A 140 -12.51 -26.36 -3.11
N LEU A 141 -11.89 -25.25 -3.52
CA LEU A 141 -10.92 -24.49 -2.73
C LEU A 141 -11.62 -23.63 -1.67
N LYS A 142 -10.88 -23.27 -0.62
CA LYS A 142 -11.35 -22.43 0.48
C LYS A 142 -10.29 -21.39 0.80
N ALA A 143 -10.71 -20.16 1.07
CA ALA A 143 -9.82 -19.15 1.61
C ALA A 143 -9.61 -19.36 3.11
N THR A 144 -8.38 -19.11 3.56
CA THR A 144 -8.03 -18.85 4.94
C THR A 144 -7.98 -17.34 5.14
N THR A 145 -8.64 -16.81 6.17
CA THR A 145 -8.33 -15.44 6.62
C THR A 145 -7.15 -15.51 7.58
N PRO A 146 -6.01 -14.88 7.25
CA PRO A 146 -4.88 -14.79 8.16
C PRO A 146 -5.14 -13.74 9.24
N ASN A 147 -4.43 -13.87 10.36
CA ASN A 147 -4.46 -12.96 11.50
C ASN A 147 -3.11 -12.24 11.63
N PRO A 148 -3.06 -10.99 12.09
CA PRO A 148 -1.80 -10.34 12.45
C PRO A 148 -1.01 -11.14 13.51
N GLY A 149 0.22 -11.52 13.17
CA GLY A 149 1.07 -12.45 13.93
C GLY A 149 1.11 -13.90 13.39
N ASP A 150 0.26 -14.26 12.42
CA ASP A 150 0.37 -15.55 11.74
C ASP A 150 1.66 -15.60 10.90
N THR A 151 2.35 -16.75 10.93
CA THR A 151 3.61 -16.97 10.20
C THR A 151 3.60 -18.27 9.40
N PHE A 152 4.28 -18.26 8.26
CA PHE A 152 4.47 -19.44 7.42
C PHE A 152 5.82 -19.39 6.68
N LYS A 153 6.10 -20.43 5.87
CA LYS A 153 7.36 -20.58 5.12
C LYS A 153 7.12 -20.66 3.62
N LEU A 154 7.84 -19.84 2.87
CA LEU A 154 7.98 -19.98 1.42
C LEU A 154 9.37 -20.57 1.13
N GLY A 155 9.44 -21.89 1.15
CA GLY A 155 10.72 -22.61 1.20
C GLY A 155 11.48 -22.23 2.48
N GLU A 156 12.64 -21.62 2.35
CA GLU A 156 13.41 -21.13 3.51
C GLU A 156 12.94 -19.76 4.02
N ALA A 157 12.33 -18.93 3.18
CA ALA A 157 11.90 -17.58 3.53
C ALA A 157 10.75 -17.60 4.58
N SER A 158 10.85 -16.75 5.60
CA SER A 158 9.77 -16.55 6.59
C SER A 158 8.81 -15.49 6.11
N CYS A 159 7.52 -15.80 6.12
CA CYS A 159 6.44 -14.86 5.87
C CYS A 159 5.71 -14.59 7.20
N GLU A 160 5.48 -13.30 7.51
CA GLU A 160 4.81 -12.82 8.73
C GLU A 160 3.68 -11.87 8.33
N ILE A 161 2.46 -12.15 8.77
CA ILE A 161 1.29 -11.30 8.52
C ILE A 161 1.25 -10.21 9.59
N LEU A 162 1.19 -8.94 9.17
CA LEU A 162 1.20 -7.76 10.05
C LEU A 162 -0.15 -7.02 10.07
N GLY A 163 -0.98 -7.19 9.03
CA GLY A 163 -2.26 -6.52 8.89
C GLY A 163 -3.25 -7.28 8.00
N PRO A 164 -4.53 -6.87 7.95
CA PRO A 164 -5.09 -5.72 8.66
C PRO A 164 -5.32 -6.02 10.16
N ILE A 165 -5.14 -5.02 11.02
CA ILE A 165 -5.42 -5.12 12.47
C ILE A 165 -6.86 -4.64 12.72
N ASN A 166 -7.13 -3.37 12.42
CA ASN A 166 -8.49 -2.87 12.22
C ASN A 166 -8.78 -2.74 10.72
N SER A 167 -10.08 -2.66 10.38
CA SER A 167 -10.57 -2.48 9.01
C SER A 167 -11.93 -1.77 9.02
N ASN A 168 -12.22 -1.02 7.96
CA ASN A 168 -13.42 -0.23 7.76
C ASN A 168 -14.19 -0.73 6.53
N LYS A 169 -15.51 -0.92 6.65
CA LYS A 169 -16.34 -1.39 5.52
C LYS A 169 -16.62 -0.32 4.47
N GLU A 170 -16.50 0.96 4.84
CA GLU A 170 -16.66 2.07 3.89
C GLU A 170 -15.41 2.29 3.02
N ASP A 171 -14.27 1.67 3.37
CA ASP A 171 -13.02 1.74 2.64
C ASP A 171 -12.34 0.36 2.59
N LEU A 172 -12.57 -0.35 1.47
CA LEU A 172 -12.12 -1.73 1.27
C LEU A 172 -10.59 -1.86 1.21
N ASN A 173 -9.85 -0.78 0.93
CA ASN A 173 -8.38 -0.77 0.99
C ASN A 173 -7.88 -1.14 2.39
N THR A 174 -8.65 -0.78 3.44
CA THR A 174 -8.29 -1.07 4.83
C THR A 174 -8.39 -2.55 5.23
N TYR A 175 -8.85 -3.42 4.32
CA TYR A 175 -8.77 -4.87 4.47
C TYR A 175 -7.46 -5.48 3.96
N SER A 176 -6.56 -4.68 3.37
CA SER A 176 -5.31 -5.17 2.76
C SER A 176 -4.48 -6.03 3.71
N ILE A 177 -4.24 -7.28 3.32
CA ILE A 177 -3.28 -8.16 3.98
C ILE A 177 -1.89 -7.55 3.84
N VAL A 178 -1.31 -7.09 4.95
CA VAL A 178 0.07 -6.61 5.01
C VAL A 178 0.97 -7.76 5.46
N MET A 179 2.06 -7.99 4.74
CA MET A 179 2.97 -9.11 4.96
C MET A 179 4.44 -8.70 4.84
N LYS A 180 5.26 -9.14 5.80
CA LYS A 180 6.71 -9.04 5.77
C LYS A 180 7.31 -10.39 5.39
N VAL A 181 8.19 -10.41 4.39
CA VAL A 181 8.94 -11.61 3.97
C VAL A 181 10.42 -11.42 4.32
N THR A 182 11.01 -12.38 5.02
CA THR A 182 12.42 -12.36 5.45
C THR A 182 13.16 -13.56 4.87
N PHE A 183 14.27 -13.31 4.17
CA PHE A 183 15.14 -14.32 3.57
C PHE A 183 16.59 -14.04 3.94
N GLY A 184 17.21 -14.93 4.72
CA GLY A 184 18.51 -14.70 5.35
C GLY A 184 18.46 -13.48 6.27
N SER A 185 19.16 -12.43 5.86
CA SER A 185 19.17 -11.11 6.50
C SER A 185 18.39 -10.03 5.74
N ASN A 186 17.86 -10.32 4.54
CA ASN A 186 17.07 -9.36 3.78
C ASN A 186 15.57 -9.45 4.10
N LYS A 187 14.91 -8.29 4.08
CA LYS A 187 13.50 -8.12 4.43
C LYS A 187 12.74 -7.35 3.35
N PHE A 188 11.51 -7.79 3.08
CA PHE A 188 10.60 -7.23 2.07
C PHE A 188 9.26 -6.95 2.73
N MET A 189 8.67 -5.78 2.48
CA MET A 189 7.35 -5.38 2.98
C MET A 189 6.36 -5.28 1.82
N PHE A 190 5.22 -5.98 1.92
CA PHE A 190 4.11 -5.94 0.96
C PHE A 190 2.86 -5.44 1.68
N THR A 191 2.32 -4.31 1.25
CA THR A 191 1.21 -3.63 1.96
C THR A 191 -0.14 -3.79 1.30
N GLY A 192 -0.19 -4.20 0.02
CA GLY A 192 -1.32 -3.90 -0.85
C GLY A 192 -1.66 -2.40 -0.74
N ASP A 193 -2.94 -2.12 -0.52
CA ASP A 193 -3.48 -0.76 -0.44
C ASP A 193 -3.74 -0.31 1.00
N ALA A 194 -3.05 -0.88 1.99
CA ALA A 194 -3.12 -0.44 3.37
C ALA A 194 -3.00 1.09 3.48
N GLN A 195 -3.99 1.71 4.13
CA GLN A 195 -4.06 3.16 4.30
C GLN A 195 -3.22 3.60 5.51
N ALA A 196 -2.94 4.90 5.66
CA ALA A 196 -2.21 5.43 6.81
C ALA A 196 -2.80 5.02 8.18
N SER A 197 -4.09 4.70 8.26
CA SER A 197 -4.74 4.12 9.46
C SER A 197 -4.27 2.69 9.77
N ASN A 198 -4.14 1.82 8.76
CA ASN A 198 -3.58 0.47 8.93
C ASN A 198 -2.08 0.52 9.26
N GLU A 199 -1.37 1.50 8.71
CA GLU A 199 0.03 1.74 9.03
C GLU A 199 0.20 2.14 10.50
N GLU A 200 -0.59 3.09 10.98
CA GLU A 200 -0.57 3.57 12.37
C GLU A 200 -1.06 2.47 13.35
N ASP A 201 -2.02 1.63 12.96
CA ASP A 201 -2.37 0.39 13.68
C ASP A 201 -1.14 -0.50 13.93
N MET A 202 -0.38 -0.80 12.87
CA MET A 202 0.80 -1.68 12.94
C MET A 202 1.94 -1.06 13.77
N ILE A 203 2.08 0.27 13.73
CA ILE A 203 3.02 1.02 14.58
C ILE A 203 2.62 0.92 16.05
N ASN A 204 1.35 1.17 16.39
CA ASN A 204 0.84 1.12 17.77
C ASN A 204 0.78 -0.32 18.33
N LYS A 205 0.65 -1.32 17.46
CA LYS A 205 0.79 -2.73 17.81
C LYS A 205 2.22 -3.13 18.20
N GLY A 206 3.22 -2.32 17.84
CA GLY A 206 4.62 -2.53 18.21
C GLY A 206 5.35 -3.58 17.36
N TYR A 207 4.87 -3.86 16.14
CA TYR A 207 5.53 -4.82 15.25
C TYR A 207 6.88 -4.30 14.71
N ASP A 208 7.80 -5.21 14.39
CA ASP A 208 8.99 -4.91 13.58
C ASP A 208 8.58 -4.65 12.13
N LEU A 209 8.50 -3.38 11.74
CA LEU A 209 8.16 -2.98 10.38
C LEU A 209 9.39 -2.84 9.46
N SER A 210 10.61 -3.02 9.98
CA SER A 210 11.82 -2.77 9.20
C SER A 210 11.93 -3.67 7.97
N ALA A 211 12.24 -3.08 6.81
CA ALA A 211 12.46 -3.82 5.57
C ALA A 211 13.55 -3.17 4.71
N ASP A 212 14.25 -3.93 3.87
CA ASP A 212 15.17 -3.36 2.87
C ASP A 212 14.42 -2.85 1.64
N VAL A 213 13.35 -3.57 1.26
CA VAL A 213 12.50 -3.28 0.09
C VAL A 213 11.07 -3.08 0.56
N LEU A 214 10.49 -1.91 0.22
CA LEU A 214 9.06 -1.63 0.41
C LEU A 214 8.34 -1.67 -0.94
N LYS A 215 7.35 -2.56 -1.08
CA LYS A 215 6.27 -2.36 -2.05
C LYS A 215 5.44 -1.18 -1.55
N VAL A 216 5.46 -0.07 -2.29
CA VAL A 216 4.76 1.16 -1.92
C VAL A 216 3.26 0.92 -2.03
N GLY A 217 2.53 1.28 -0.96
CA GLY A 217 1.11 0.99 -0.85
C GLY A 217 0.22 1.87 -1.71
N HIS A 218 -0.94 1.35 -2.11
CA HIS A 218 -1.95 2.07 -2.91
C HIS A 218 -1.34 2.68 -4.17
N HIS A 219 -0.47 1.91 -4.83
CA HIS A 219 0.28 2.28 -6.04
C HIS A 219 1.09 3.59 -5.94
N GLY A 220 1.46 4.01 -4.73
CA GLY A 220 2.09 5.31 -4.47
C GLY A 220 1.09 6.45 -4.24
N SER A 221 -0.14 6.17 -3.78
CA SER A 221 -1.10 7.19 -3.37
C SER A 221 -0.59 8.02 -2.19
N HIS A 222 -1.10 9.25 -2.02
CA HIS A 222 -0.79 10.13 -0.90
C HIS A 222 -1.43 9.68 0.42
N THR A 223 -2.48 8.84 0.35
CA THR A 223 -3.25 8.29 1.49
C THR A 223 -2.55 7.11 2.19
N SER A 224 -1.52 6.57 1.57
CA SER A 224 -0.66 5.49 2.06
C SER A 224 0.80 5.95 2.07
N THR A 225 1.70 5.10 2.56
CA THR A 225 3.13 5.38 2.75
C THR A 225 3.33 6.68 3.55
N SER A 226 2.71 6.75 4.72
CA SER A 226 2.82 7.89 5.63
C SER A 226 4.25 8.12 6.10
N GLU A 227 4.56 9.34 6.50
CA GLU A 227 5.89 9.69 7.02
C GLU A 227 6.26 8.88 8.28
N ASN A 228 5.30 8.63 9.17
CA ASN A 228 5.48 7.76 10.34
C ASN A 228 5.85 6.33 9.93
N PHE A 229 5.10 5.74 9.00
CA PHE A 229 5.34 4.39 8.50
C PHE A 229 6.67 4.27 7.78
N LEU A 230 6.97 5.19 6.88
CA LEU A 230 8.20 5.18 6.10
C LEU A 230 9.45 5.32 7.00
N ASN A 231 9.36 6.08 8.10
CA ASN A 231 10.41 6.14 9.13
C ASN A 231 10.54 4.85 9.97
N LYS A 232 9.49 4.03 10.09
CA LYS A 232 9.49 2.75 10.82
C LYS A 232 9.94 1.57 9.95
N VAL A 233 9.61 1.60 8.67
CA VAL A 233 10.10 0.63 7.66
C VAL A 233 11.56 0.92 7.33
N ASN A 234 11.92 2.20 7.17
CA ASN A 234 13.25 2.69 6.81
C ASN A 234 13.91 1.91 5.63
N PRO A 235 13.23 1.80 4.47
CA PRO A 235 13.71 0.95 3.38
C PRO A 235 14.85 1.60 2.60
N LYS A 236 15.72 0.78 2.02
CA LYS A 236 16.73 1.23 1.05
C LYS A 236 16.17 1.38 -0.36
N TYR A 237 15.20 0.52 -0.69
CA TYR A 237 14.57 0.44 -1.99
C TYR A 237 13.04 0.53 -1.88
N ALA A 238 12.41 1.23 -2.82
CA ALA A 238 10.96 1.28 -2.95
C ALA A 238 10.56 0.74 -4.32
N VAL A 239 9.47 -0.04 -4.40
CA VAL A 239 8.91 -0.49 -5.68
C VAL A 239 7.46 -0.04 -5.78
N ILE A 240 7.11 0.59 -6.90
CA ILE A 240 5.77 1.10 -7.20
C ILE A 240 5.21 0.30 -8.38
N SER A 241 4.23 -0.55 -8.12
CA SER A 241 3.38 -1.15 -9.16
C SER A 241 2.26 -0.14 -9.46
N CYS A 242 2.29 0.48 -10.63
CA CYS A 242 1.34 1.46 -11.12
C CYS A 242 1.30 1.52 -12.66
N GLY A 243 0.20 2.04 -13.20
CA GLY A 243 -0.04 2.09 -14.64
C GLY A 243 0.49 3.36 -15.28
N LYS A 244 1.15 3.25 -16.44
CA LYS A 244 1.61 4.42 -17.19
C LYS A 244 0.43 5.29 -17.64
N ASN A 245 0.47 6.58 -17.29
CA ASN A 245 -0.59 7.55 -17.53
C ASN A 245 -1.95 7.20 -16.87
N ASN A 246 -1.97 6.41 -15.79
CA ASN A 246 -3.21 6.01 -15.09
C ASN A 246 -4.11 7.20 -14.71
N ASP A 247 -5.42 6.97 -14.62
CA ASP A 247 -6.38 8.06 -14.40
C ASP A 247 -6.29 8.71 -13.00
N TYR A 248 -5.95 7.92 -11.98
CA TYR A 248 -5.74 8.36 -10.59
C TYR A 248 -4.62 9.41 -10.44
N GLY A 249 -3.62 9.42 -11.33
CA GLY A 249 -2.44 10.27 -11.21
C GLY A 249 -1.34 9.69 -10.32
N HIS A 250 -1.37 8.37 -10.09
CA HIS A 250 -0.34 7.64 -9.34
C HIS A 250 1.01 7.57 -10.10
N PRO A 251 2.15 7.52 -9.40
CA PRO A 251 2.30 7.81 -7.97
C PRO A 251 2.06 9.30 -7.68
N HIS A 252 1.48 9.60 -6.51
CA HIS A 252 1.17 10.96 -6.07
C HIS A 252 2.43 11.72 -5.64
N LYS A 253 2.39 13.05 -5.78
CA LYS A 253 3.53 13.95 -5.53
C LYS A 253 4.09 13.78 -4.13
N GLU A 254 3.21 13.80 -3.15
CA GLU A 254 3.50 13.78 -1.72
C GLU A 254 4.28 12.52 -1.34
N THR A 255 3.94 11.38 -1.96
CA THR A 255 4.61 10.09 -1.73
C THR A 255 5.97 10.03 -2.42
N MET A 256 6.11 10.60 -3.62
CA MET A 256 7.41 10.72 -4.29
C MET A 256 8.36 11.66 -3.55
N GLU A 257 7.87 12.79 -3.02
CA GLU A 257 8.66 13.73 -2.20
C GLU A 257 9.10 13.09 -0.86
N ARG A 258 8.23 12.32 -0.19
CA ARG A 258 8.61 11.52 1.00
C ARG A 258 9.75 10.55 0.67
N LEU A 259 9.63 9.77 -0.40
CA LEU A 259 10.66 8.82 -0.84
C LEU A 259 11.98 9.52 -1.21
N GLN A 260 11.92 10.64 -1.92
CA GLN A 260 13.08 11.44 -2.33
C GLN A 260 13.79 12.05 -1.12
N SER A 261 13.06 12.60 -0.16
CA SER A 261 13.64 13.23 1.05
C SER A 261 14.50 12.27 1.88
N LYS A 262 14.22 10.97 1.80
CA LYS A 262 14.94 9.88 2.48
C LYS A 262 15.99 9.20 1.60
N ASN A 263 16.18 9.66 0.36
CA ASN A 263 17.09 9.08 -0.64
C ASN A 263 16.80 7.59 -0.96
N ILE A 264 15.54 7.18 -0.88
CA ILE A 264 15.11 5.79 -1.10
C ILE A 264 15.09 5.50 -2.60
N SER A 265 15.85 4.50 -3.05
CA SER A 265 15.95 4.18 -4.47
C SER A 265 14.65 3.57 -4.99
N VAL A 266 13.91 4.33 -5.80
CA VAL A 266 12.60 3.93 -6.34
C VAL A 266 12.74 3.14 -7.64
N TYR A 267 11.93 2.10 -7.82
CA TYR A 267 11.73 1.36 -9.07
C TYR A 267 10.24 1.33 -9.40
N ARG A 268 9.86 1.46 -10.68
CA ARG A 268 8.45 1.64 -11.07
C ARG A 268 8.05 0.84 -12.31
N THR A 269 6.88 0.23 -12.29
CA THR A 269 6.39 -0.60 -13.42
C THR A 269 6.00 0.23 -14.65
N ASP A 270 5.57 1.47 -14.46
CA ASP A 270 5.20 2.39 -15.56
C ASP A 270 6.42 2.89 -16.37
N GLU A 271 7.60 2.92 -15.74
CA GLU A 271 8.89 3.22 -16.37
C GLU A 271 9.60 1.96 -16.90
N SER A 272 9.70 0.90 -16.09
CA SER A 272 10.55 -0.27 -16.36
C SER A 272 9.84 -1.50 -16.93
N GLY A 273 8.50 -1.55 -16.92
CA GLY A 273 7.76 -2.80 -17.09
C GLY A 273 7.92 -3.71 -15.88
N THR A 274 7.90 -5.03 -16.07
CA THR A 274 8.04 -6.00 -14.95
C THR A 274 9.43 -5.93 -14.32
N ILE A 275 9.47 -5.69 -13.02
CA ILE A 275 10.72 -5.55 -12.24
C ILE A 275 10.99 -6.85 -11.50
N VAL A 276 12.16 -7.46 -11.72
CA VAL A 276 12.63 -8.61 -10.93
C VAL A 276 13.69 -8.15 -9.95
N CYS A 277 13.36 -8.24 -8.66
CA CYS A 277 14.27 -8.09 -7.54
C CYS A 277 14.78 -9.47 -7.13
N THR A 278 16.08 -9.63 -6.88
CA THR A 278 16.72 -10.90 -6.50
C THR A 278 17.61 -10.71 -5.28
N SER A 279 17.46 -11.58 -4.28
CA SER A 279 18.27 -11.63 -3.05
C SER A 279 18.93 -12.98 -2.87
N ASP A 280 20.20 -12.96 -2.42
CA ASP A 280 20.98 -14.14 -1.98
C ASP A 280 20.95 -14.33 -0.45
N GLY A 281 20.03 -13.65 0.24
CA GLY A 281 19.93 -13.59 1.69
C GLY A 281 20.82 -12.55 2.37
N ASN A 282 21.68 -11.85 1.63
CA ASN A 282 22.50 -10.75 2.14
C ASN A 282 22.44 -9.51 1.23
N ASN A 283 22.63 -9.71 -0.06
CA ASN A 283 22.61 -8.70 -1.10
C ASN A 283 21.24 -8.67 -1.80
N ILE A 284 20.90 -7.50 -2.35
CA ILE A 284 19.69 -7.30 -3.16
C ILE A 284 20.08 -6.63 -4.48
N THR A 285 19.57 -7.16 -5.58
CA THR A 285 19.81 -6.68 -6.95
C THR A 285 18.49 -6.56 -7.72
N PHE A 286 18.44 -5.68 -8.72
CA PHE A 286 17.26 -5.42 -9.55
C PHE A 286 17.58 -5.60 -11.03
N SER A 287 16.60 -6.07 -11.81
CA SER A 287 16.74 -6.29 -13.27
C SER A 287 16.79 -4.99 -14.09
N CYS A 288 16.47 -3.85 -13.50
CA CYS A 288 16.52 -2.52 -14.10
C CYS A 288 17.29 -1.54 -13.20
N LYS A 289 17.49 -0.31 -13.69
CA LYS A 289 18.00 0.82 -12.90
C LYS A 289 16.85 1.41 -12.06
N PRO A 290 17.16 2.14 -10.96
CA PRO A 290 16.17 2.99 -10.32
C PRO A 290 15.50 3.93 -11.33
N GLY A 291 14.21 4.15 -11.15
CA GLY A 291 13.42 5.14 -11.90
C GLY A 291 13.63 6.55 -11.37
N ASP A 292 12.77 7.47 -11.81
CA ASP A 292 12.81 8.86 -11.33
C ASP A 292 11.70 9.20 -10.32
N TYR A 293 11.80 10.40 -9.73
CA TYR A 293 10.89 10.90 -8.69
C TYR A 293 9.70 11.71 -9.25
N LYS A 294 9.45 11.72 -10.56
CA LYS A 294 8.27 12.40 -11.13
C LYS A 294 6.98 11.70 -10.72
N TYR A 295 5.92 12.48 -10.56
CA TYR A 295 4.59 12.02 -10.13
C TYR A 295 3.57 12.12 -11.27
N GLY A 296 2.47 11.35 -11.18
CA GLY A 296 1.58 11.11 -12.33
C GLY A 296 0.88 12.36 -12.88
N SER A 297 0.63 13.37 -12.04
CA SER A 297 0.04 14.65 -12.50
C SER A 297 1.02 15.53 -13.29
N GLU A 298 2.33 15.42 -13.05
CA GLU A 298 3.37 16.08 -13.85
C GLU A 298 3.38 15.55 -15.30
N GLY A 299 3.21 14.24 -15.47
CA GLY A 299 3.06 13.59 -16.78
C GLY A 299 1.80 14.03 -17.55
N LYS A 300 0.71 14.34 -16.86
CA LYS A 300 -0.52 14.89 -17.47
C LYS A 300 -0.34 16.36 -17.86
N ALA A 301 0.35 17.16 -17.05
CA ALA A 301 0.67 18.55 -17.37
C ALA A 301 1.59 18.66 -18.62
N ALA A 302 2.57 17.77 -18.76
CA ALA A 302 3.47 17.76 -19.93
C ALA A 302 2.76 17.43 -21.27
N ASN A 303 1.64 16.72 -21.23
CA ASN A 303 0.83 16.42 -22.42
C ASN A 303 -0.19 17.52 -22.75
N SER A 304 -0.66 18.29 -21.76
CA SER A 304 -1.60 19.40 -22.00
C SER A 304 -0.93 20.61 -22.66
N THR A 305 0.37 20.83 -22.43
CA THR A 305 1.13 21.93 -23.04
C THR A 305 1.50 21.71 -24.51
N ASN A 306 1.62 20.45 -24.97
CA ASN A 306 1.93 20.15 -26.38
C ASN A 306 0.73 20.26 -27.34
N SER A 307 -0.50 20.39 -26.84
CA SER A 307 -1.72 20.48 -27.69
C SER A 307 -2.21 21.91 -27.96
N LEU A 308 -1.52 22.93 -27.44
CA LEU A 308 -1.96 24.34 -27.55
C LEU A 308 -1.07 25.21 -28.46
N THR A 309 0.08 24.70 -28.91
CA THR A 309 1.10 25.48 -29.65
C THR A 309 1.02 25.34 -31.18
N GLN A 310 0.02 24.63 -31.73
CA GLN A 310 -0.05 24.32 -33.17
C GLN A 310 -1.32 24.77 -33.91
N ILE A 311 -2.15 25.66 -33.33
CA ILE A 311 -3.27 26.31 -34.05
C ILE A 311 -3.29 27.83 -33.78
N GLN A 312 -2.27 28.57 -34.24
CA GLN A 312 -2.36 30.03 -34.43
C GLN A 312 -1.22 30.61 -35.31
N SER A 313 -1.16 30.20 -36.59
CA SER A 313 -0.18 30.75 -37.54
C SER A 313 -0.70 30.85 -38.98
N GLN A 314 -1.95 31.30 -39.17
CA GLN A 314 -2.49 31.68 -40.49
C GLN A 314 -3.70 32.62 -40.39
N GLN A 315 -3.45 33.93 -40.34
CA GLN A 315 -4.15 34.99 -41.09
C GLN A 315 -3.71 36.40 -40.64
N GLN A 316 -2.86 37.04 -41.44
CA GLN A 316 -3.06 38.45 -41.79
C GLN A 316 -4.14 38.48 -42.90
N ASN A 317 -4.79 39.59 -43.28
CA ASN A 317 -4.54 41.01 -43.02
C ASN A 317 -5.84 41.81 -43.26
N SER A 318 -6.14 42.88 -42.51
CA SER A 318 -6.77 44.13 -43.02
C SER A 318 -7.20 45.12 -41.91
N SER A 319 -6.91 46.41 -42.16
CA SER A 319 -7.59 47.68 -41.79
C SER A 319 -8.71 47.72 -40.71
N SER A 320 -8.86 48.79 -39.91
CA SER A 320 -8.05 50.02 -39.70
C SER A 320 -8.70 50.97 -38.66
N SER A 321 -7.90 51.65 -37.82
CA SER A 321 -8.25 52.89 -37.06
C SER A 321 -9.40 52.77 -36.01
N THR A 322 -9.54 53.58 -34.97
CA THR A 322 -8.95 54.89 -34.57
C THR A 322 -8.61 54.95 -33.05
N THR A 323 -7.90 56.01 -32.64
CA THR A 323 -7.92 56.75 -31.34
C THR A 323 -8.76 56.21 -30.15
N ASN A 324 -8.33 56.30 -28.89
CA ASN A 324 -7.57 57.38 -28.24
C ASN A 324 -6.84 56.91 -26.95
N ALA A 325 -5.99 57.76 -26.37
CA ALA A 325 -5.30 57.52 -25.10
C ALA A 325 -5.84 58.40 -23.94
N SER A 326 -5.69 57.94 -22.69
CA SER A 326 -5.30 58.78 -21.53
C SER A 326 -5.09 57.94 -20.27
N GLU A 327 -4.20 58.40 -19.37
CA GLU A 327 -3.79 57.69 -18.15
C GLU A 327 -4.78 57.82 -16.99
N ASN A 328 -4.67 56.94 -15.99
CA ASN A 328 -4.31 57.34 -14.61
C ASN A 328 -3.94 56.13 -13.71
N ALA A 329 -3.30 56.42 -12.56
CA ALA A 329 -2.81 55.44 -11.57
C ALA A 329 -3.01 55.95 -10.11
N VAL A 330 -2.60 55.16 -9.09
CA VAL A 330 -2.60 55.51 -7.62
C VAL A 330 -4.03 55.49 -7.01
N SER A 331 -4.37 55.11 -5.75
CA SER A 331 -3.69 54.79 -4.46
C SER A 331 -4.61 53.87 -3.59
N GLN A 332 -4.23 53.20 -2.47
CA GLN A 332 -2.97 52.65 -1.91
C GLN A 332 -3.28 51.87 -0.59
N GLN A 333 -2.50 50.81 -0.30
CA GLN A 333 -2.18 50.26 1.05
C GLN A 333 -3.25 49.65 2.00
N GLN A 334 -2.72 48.92 3.01
CA GLN A 334 -3.32 48.45 4.30
C GLN A 334 -4.41 47.35 4.27
N SER A 335 -4.53 46.45 5.27
CA SER A 335 -3.56 45.95 6.28
C SER A 335 -4.09 44.73 7.08
N SER A 336 -3.21 43.74 7.32
CA SER A 336 -3.11 42.86 8.52
C SER A 336 -4.34 42.21 9.22
N ALA A 337 -4.14 40.94 9.59
CA ALA A 337 -4.70 40.23 10.75
C ALA A 337 -6.15 39.68 10.70
N GLN A 338 -6.28 38.45 10.20
CA GLN A 338 -7.33 37.51 10.64
C GLN A 338 -6.82 36.06 10.48
N SER A 339 -6.47 35.39 11.58
CA SER A 339 -5.84 34.06 11.56
C SER A 339 -6.21 33.21 12.79
N SER A 340 -7.51 32.94 12.95
CA SER A 340 -8.04 32.03 13.99
C SER A 340 -9.46 31.51 13.77
N SER A 341 -10.21 32.02 12.79
CA SER A 341 -11.64 31.69 12.57
C SER A 341 -11.90 30.52 11.60
N ASN A 342 -11.08 30.35 10.56
CA ASN A 342 -11.47 29.58 9.36
C ASN A 342 -11.53 28.05 9.57
N GLN A 343 -10.92 27.50 10.63
CA GLN A 343 -10.85 26.03 10.81
C GLN A 343 -12.17 25.36 11.24
N SER A 344 -13.21 26.12 11.62
CA SER A 344 -14.51 25.56 12.02
C SER A 344 -15.66 25.83 11.03
N GLU A 345 -15.42 26.47 9.88
CA GLU A 345 -16.48 26.67 8.89
C GLU A 345 -16.74 25.40 8.07
N THR A 346 -18.00 24.94 8.01
CA THR A 346 -18.39 23.73 7.28
C THR A 346 -18.54 24.00 5.79
N VAL A 347 -17.71 23.33 4.99
CA VAL A 347 -17.84 23.22 3.54
C VAL A 347 -18.35 21.81 3.17
N TYR A 348 -18.58 21.57 1.87
CA TYR A 348 -19.08 20.29 1.38
C TYR A 348 -18.25 19.75 0.22
N ILE A 349 -17.94 18.46 0.25
CA ILE A 349 -17.24 17.75 -0.83
C ILE A 349 -18.18 16.72 -1.48
N THR A 350 -17.75 16.18 -2.63
CA THR A 350 -18.44 15.09 -3.34
C THR A 350 -17.59 13.82 -3.29
N LYS A 351 -18.23 12.63 -3.21
CA LYS A 351 -17.54 11.32 -3.07
C LYS A 351 -16.44 11.03 -4.11
N THR A 352 -16.41 11.72 -5.23
CA THR A 352 -15.46 11.46 -6.34
C THR A 352 -14.88 12.75 -6.95
N GLY A 353 -14.74 13.83 -6.19
CA GLY A 353 -14.34 15.13 -6.75
C GLY A 353 -13.55 16.02 -5.79
N HIS A 354 -12.33 16.37 -6.21
CA HIS A 354 -11.32 17.15 -5.45
C HIS A 354 -11.64 18.64 -5.31
N LYS A 355 -12.91 18.98 -5.07
CA LYS A 355 -13.36 20.34 -4.79
C LYS A 355 -14.28 20.41 -3.58
N TYR A 356 -14.09 21.45 -2.78
CA TYR A 356 -15.03 21.83 -1.74
C TYR A 356 -15.98 22.94 -2.22
N HIS A 357 -17.17 22.98 -1.64
CA HIS A 357 -18.33 23.72 -2.12
C HIS A 357 -19.10 24.36 -0.96
N ARG A 358 -19.81 25.46 -1.25
CA ARG A 358 -20.86 26.00 -0.38
C ARG A 358 -22.14 25.15 -0.54
N ALA A 359 -22.97 25.08 0.50
CA ALA A 359 -24.29 24.43 0.45
C ALA A 359 -25.11 24.92 -0.76
N GLY A 360 -25.89 24.02 -1.37
CA GLY A 360 -26.72 24.34 -2.54
C GLY A 360 -25.96 24.45 -3.87
N CYS A 361 -24.64 24.23 -3.90
CA CYS A 361 -23.90 24.16 -5.16
C CYS A 361 -24.40 23.00 -6.04
N LYS A 362 -24.72 23.28 -7.31
CA LYS A 362 -25.28 22.29 -8.26
C LYS A 362 -24.46 21.01 -8.46
N TYR A 363 -23.16 21.01 -8.13
CA TYR A 363 -22.30 19.82 -8.21
C TYR A 363 -22.50 18.85 -7.03
N LEU A 364 -23.08 19.31 -5.92
CA LEU A 364 -23.43 18.49 -4.76
C LEU A 364 -24.68 17.63 -4.99
N ALA A 365 -25.38 17.78 -6.12
CA ALA A 365 -26.69 17.15 -6.40
C ALA A 365 -26.70 15.60 -6.42
N ARG A 366 -25.53 14.95 -6.37
CA ARG A 366 -25.39 13.49 -6.22
C ARG A 366 -24.67 13.05 -4.94
N SER A 367 -24.05 13.98 -4.22
CA SER A 367 -23.22 13.71 -3.04
C SER A 367 -22.91 15.03 -2.33
N GLN A 368 -23.28 15.14 -1.06
CA GLN A 368 -23.03 16.32 -0.23
C GLN A 368 -22.49 15.86 1.13
N ILE A 369 -21.17 15.72 1.23
CA ILE A 369 -20.48 15.27 2.45
C ILE A 369 -19.97 16.52 3.19
N PRO A 370 -20.41 16.81 4.43
CA PRO A 370 -19.91 17.94 5.20
C PRO A 370 -18.50 17.65 5.74
N ILE A 371 -17.66 18.69 5.73
CA ILE A 371 -16.26 18.67 6.20
C ILE A 371 -15.87 20.09 6.64
N SER A 372 -14.90 20.26 7.54
CA SER A 372 -14.43 21.63 7.87
C SER A 372 -13.52 22.16 6.76
N LEU A 373 -13.49 23.48 6.56
CA LEU A 373 -12.63 24.13 5.57
C LEU A 373 -11.15 23.72 5.75
N GLY A 374 -10.63 23.85 6.98
CA GLY A 374 -9.24 23.48 7.28
C GLY A 374 -8.93 22.00 7.06
N GLN A 375 -9.91 21.09 7.27
CA GLN A 375 -9.75 19.68 6.94
C GLN A 375 -9.75 19.48 5.41
N ALA A 376 -10.69 20.09 4.68
CA ALA A 376 -10.76 20.03 3.23
C ALA A 376 -9.48 20.54 2.55
N GLU A 377 -8.88 21.60 3.09
CA GLU A 377 -7.60 22.15 2.63
C GLU A 377 -6.42 21.22 2.96
N SER A 378 -6.40 20.61 4.15
CA SER A 378 -5.39 19.60 4.51
C SER A 378 -5.49 18.31 3.69
N GLU A 379 -6.69 17.98 3.20
CA GLU A 379 -6.96 16.86 2.29
C GLU A 379 -6.86 17.28 0.78
N GLY A 380 -6.35 18.48 0.49
CA GLY A 380 -6.05 18.93 -0.87
C GLY A 380 -7.25 19.29 -1.75
N TYR A 381 -8.46 19.39 -1.19
CA TYR A 381 -9.63 19.86 -1.93
C TYR A 381 -9.48 21.34 -2.28
N THR A 382 -9.80 21.71 -3.53
CA THR A 382 -9.68 23.10 -4.00
C THR A 382 -11.04 23.81 -4.07
N PRO A 383 -11.13 25.13 -3.86
CA PRO A 383 -12.41 25.84 -3.89
C PRO A 383 -13.15 25.68 -5.24
N CYS A 384 -14.47 25.53 -5.19
CA CYS A 384 -15.31 25.47 -6.37
C CYS A 384 -15.64 26.86 -6.94
N SER A 385 -14.97 27.21 -8.04
CA SER A 385 -15.11 28.46 -8.83
C SER A 385 -16.48 28.69 -9.50
N LYS A 386 -17.50 27.93 -9.10
CA LYS A 386 -18.92 28.11 -9.51
C LYS A 386 -19.87 28.35 -8.34
N CYS A 387 -19.42 28.23 -7.09
CA CYS A 387 -20.20 28.60 -5.90
C CYS A 387 -19.42 29.44 -4.88
N ASN A 388 -18.14 29.71 -5.14
CA ASN A 388 -17.26 30.56 -4.35
C ASN A 388 -17.40 30.28 -2.83
N PRO A 389 -16.98 29.06 -2.41
CA PRO A 389 -16.92 28.74 -1.00
C PRO A 389 -15.94 29.67 -0.25
N PRO A 390 -16.02 29.69 1.10
CA PRO A 390 -15.04 30.37 1.94
C PRO A 390 -13.62 29.86 1.67
N GLN A 391 -12.64 30.71 1.94
CA GLN A 391 -11.18 30.54 1.85
C GLN A 391 -10.59 31.37 3.01
#